data_AF-A0A8D2ITV6-F1
#
_entry.id   AF-A0A8D2ITV6-F1
#
_cell.length_a   1.000
_cell.length_b   1.000
_cell.length_c   1.000
_cell.angle_alpha   90.00
_cell.angle_beta   90.00
_cell.angle_gamma   90.00
#
_symmetry.space_group_name_H-M   'P 1'
#
loop_
_entity.id
_entity.type
_entity.pdbx_description
1 polymer ?
#
loop_
_entity_poly.entity_id
_entity_poly.type
_entity_poly.pdbx_seq_one_letter_code
_entity_poly.pdbx_strand_id
1 'polypeptide(L)'
;MSTARSCDGKKEAQVEGGGSYLEDGQCDSGIGSIRSLHGQLGEGEPRSLAARGAPDPSCIGKEGAADADERLDSSYGSSSFVESLAGLEGEGSTPASEEQEAEGEEEERLRQVLGSSSFLCEDGDTLLHLAIIHCVPSIALNFIAILPVELLEIQNNLFQTPLHLSVYLEQSRVVQALVLKGVNTALQDRNGNTPLHLACEQQNLECVQLLLLQDPIFNKHLETRKNLQDLQLQNWQGLSCLHISTMKGNLQLMALLVKTGANINVQDGTSGKTPLHLAVENHDEMAVKHLLRMGAQVDAQMYNGCTPLHLAVGRKDAAIAAILCHSGADTLLRNMEDETAQDLADDDDDILTLLPFDDLKISGKPVVCSS
;
A
#
# COMPACT_ATOMS: atom_id res chain seq x y z
N MET A 1 -55.61 -10.65 33.06
CA MET A 1 -55.90 -11.60 34.14
C MET A 1 -55.72 -12.99 33.55
N SER A 2 -54.82 -13.89 33.96
CA SER A 2 -54.08 -14.12 35.21
C SER A 2 -52.92 -15.08 34.85
N THR A 3 -51.64 -14.75 35.09
CA THR A 3 -50.78 -15.14 36.23
C THR A 3 -50.62 -16.63 36.55
N ALA A 4 -49.37 -17.12 36.50
CA ALA A 4 -48.66 -18.01 37.44
C ALA A 4 -47.15 -17.95 37.08
N ARG A 5 -46.14 -17.57 37.90
CA ARG A 5 -45.58 -18.08 39.19
C ARG A 5 -45.26 -19.58 39.15
N SER A 6 -44.13 -20.13 39.62
CA SER A 6 -42.92 -19.68 40.33
C SER A 6 -41.97 -20.89 40.53
N CYS A 7 -40.68 -20.66 40.85
CA CYS A 7 -39.74 -21.51 41.64
C CYS A 7 -39.22 -22.83 41.02
N ASP A 8 -38.02 -23.37 41.25
CA ASP A 8 -36.80 -23.16 42.06
C ASP A 8 -35.73 -24.08 41.39
N GLY A 9 -34.42 -23.80 41.29
CA GLY A 9 -33.45 -23.61 42.37
C GLY A 9 -32.81 -24.94 42.81
N LYS A 10 -31.56 -25.25 42.41
CA LYS A 10 -30.64 -26.14 43.14
C LYS A 10 -29.16 -25.97 42.72
N LYS A 11 -28.33 -25.74 43.75
CA LYS A 11 -26.85 -25.62 43.78
C LYS A 11 -26.22 -26.96 44.17
N GLU A 12 -25.05 -27.30 43.63
CA GLU A 12 -24.04 -28.20 44.23
C GLU A 12 -22.65 -27.67 43.79
N ALA A 13 -21.85 -27.06 44.68
CA ALA A 13 -20.89 -27.64 45.64
C ALA A 13 -19.53 -28.04 45.00
N GLN A 14 -18.56 -27.12 45.10
CA GLN A 14 -17.12 -27.38 44.89
C GLN A 14 -16.50 -27.90 46.19
N VAL A 15 -15.68 -28.95 46.08
CA VAL A 15 -14.81 -29.48 47.13
C VAL A 15 -13.39 -29.62 46.56
N GLU A 16 -12.42 -29.09 47.30
CA GLU A 16 -10.98 -29.18 47.07
C GLU A 16 -10.42 -30.59 47.32
N GLY A 17 -9.28 -30.91 46.71
CA GLY A 17 -8.45 -32.05 47.10
C GLY A 17 -7.31 -32.32 46.13
N GLY A 18 -6.08 -32.00 46.55
CA GLY A 18 -4.85 -32.19 45.77
C GLY A 18 -4.33 -33.64 45.74
N GLY A 19 -3.34 -33.89 44.88
CA GLY A 19 -2.60 -35.14 44.79
C GLY A 19 -1.65 -35.18 43.59
N SER A 20 -0.35 -35.26 43.89
CA SER A 20 0.83 -35.35 43.03
C SER A 20 0.97 -36.63 42.22
N TYR A 21 1.73 -36.60 41.11
CA TYR A 21 2.93 -37.41 40.77
C TYR A 21 3.12 -37.55 39.23
N LEU A 22 4.32 -37.15 38.76
CA LEU A 22 5.22 -37.71 37.70
C LEU A 22 4.60 -38.31 36.41
N GLU A 23 5.10 -38.11 35.18
CA GLU A 23 6.49 -38.21 34.70
C GLU A 23 6.56 -37.80 33.20
N ASP A 24 7.68 -37.17 32.81
CA ASP A 24 8.45 -37.18 31.56
C ASP A 24 7.85 -37.07 30.13
N GLY A 25 8.49 -36.16 29.36
CA GLY A 25 8.38 -36.04 27.91
C GLY A 25 9.16 -34.85 27.33
N GLN A 26 10.50 -34.87 27.46
CA GLN A 26 11.44 -33.95 26.80
C GLN A 26 11.38 -34.07 25.27
N CYS A 27 11.59 -32.94 24.57
CA CYS A 27 12.49 -32.83 23.42
C CYS A 27 12.96 -31.36 23.31
N ASP A 28 14.24 -31.18 23.62
CA ASP A 28 15.05 -29.97 23.48
C ASP A 28 15.81 -30.05 22.15
N SER A 29 15.97 -28.92 21.45
CA SER A 29 16.94 -28.78 20.35
C SER A 29 17.48 -27.35 20.31
N GLY A 30 18.24 -27.04 21.36
CA GLY A 30 19.56 -26.42 21.32
C GLY A 30 20.02 -25.67 20.07
N ILE A 31 20.49 -24.44 20.28
CA ILE A 31 21.84 -24.02 19.91
C ILE A 31 22.27 -22.94 20.90
N GLY A 32 23.32 -23.26 21.66
CA GLY A 32 23.95 -22.39 22.64
C GLY A 32 25.17 -21.68 22.05
N SER A 33 25.34 -20.46 22.55
CA SER A 33 26.49 -19.56 22.45
C SER A 33 27.85 -20.24 22.66
N ILE A 34 28.87 -19.86 21.85
CA ILE A 34 30.27 -19.98 22.27
C ILE A 34 31.12 -18.83 21.74
N ARG A 35 31.82 -18.20 22.69
CA ARG A 35 32.84 -17.16 22.54
C ARG A 35 34.23 -17.80 22.69
N SER A 36 35.18 -17.33 21.88
CA SER A 36 36.62 -17.16 22.18
C SER A 36 37.57 -18.38 22.15
N LEU A 37 38.63 -18.33 21.32
CA LEU A 37 40.04 -18.09 21.74
C LEU A 37 41.09 -18.32 20.59
N HIS A 38 41.89 -17.27 20.36
CA HIS A 38 43.35 -17.19 20.04
C HIS A 38 44.17 -18.40 19.52
N GLY A 39 44.99 -18.13 18.47
CA GLY A 39 46.44 -18.44 18.48
C GLY A 39 47.12 -19.04 17.22
N GLN A 40 47.98 -18.24 16.55
CA GLN A 40 49.32 -18.55 15.95
C GLN A 40 49.43 -19.59 14.79
N LEU A 41 50.27 -19.52 13.73
CA LEU A 41 51.47 -18.75 13.30
C LEU A 41 51.84 -19.13 11.83
N GLY A 42 52.64 -18.30 11.14
CA GLY A 42 53.54 -18.65 9.99
C GLY A 42 53.25 -17.91 8.67
N GLU A 43 53.83 -16.73 8.40
CA GLU A 43 55.15 -16.40 7.81
C GLU A 43 55.37 -16.72 6.31
N GLY A 44 55.77 -15.69 5.53
CA GLY A 44 56.20 -15.83 4.13
C GLY A 44 56.31 -14.52 3.31
N GLU A 45 57.28 -13.67 3.67
CA GLU A 45 58.01 -12.56 3.01
C GLU A 45 57.69 -11.94 1.59
N PRO A 46 58.24 -10.72 1.30
CA PRO A 46 57.72 -9.75 0.32
C PRO A 46 58.68 -9.41 -0.85
N ARG A 47 58.22 -8.59 -1.84
CA ARG A 47 59.03 -7.69 -2.72
C ARG A 47 58.13 -6.76 -3.55
N SER A 48 58.04 -5.48 -3.20
CA SER A 48 58.66 -4.29 -3.83
C SER A 48 58.11 -3.85 -5.19
N LEU A 49 57.49 -2.66 -5.26
CA LEU A 49 58.05 -1.48 -5.95
C LEU A 49 57.14 -0.26 -5.75
N ALA A 50 57.80 0.89 -5.61
CA ALA A 50 57.27 2.12 -5.04
C ALA A 50 56.59 3.05 -6.05
N ALA A 51 55.59 3.75 -5.52
CA ALA A 51 55.29 5.17 -5.67
C ALA A 51 55.12 5.77 -7.08
N ARG A 52 53.88 6.19 -7.36
CA ARG A 52 53.58 7.51 -7.93
C ARG A 52 52.10 7.88 -7.75
N GLY A 53 51.86 8.97 -7.01
CA GLY A 53 50.79 9.94 -7.21
C GLY A 53 49.36 9.55 -6.83
N ALA A 54 48.92 9.96 -5.64
CA ALA A 54 47.50 10.21 -5.33
C ALA A 54 47.03 11.51 -6.05
N PRO A 55 45.72 11.66 -6.34
CA PRO A 55 44.78 12.01 -5.27
C PRO A 55 43.50 11.15 -5.21
N ASP A 56 43.09 10.91 -3.97
CA ASP A 56 41.78 10.59 -3.37
C ASP A 56 40.60 10.05 -4.22
N PRO A 57 40.05 8.86 -3.86
CA PRO A 57 38.73 8.41 -4.24
C PRO A 57 37.68 8.62 -3.14
N SER A 58 36.44 8.64 -3.59
CA SER A 58 35.16 8.82 -2.90
C SER A 58 34.67 7.62 -2.05
N CYS A 59 33.58 7.89 -1.29
CA CYS A 59 32.54 6.99 -0.72
C CYS A 59 32.86 6.44 0.70
N ILE A 60 31.95 6.27 1.68
CA ILE A 60 30.60 5.65 1.77
C ILE A 60 29.97 6.12 3.13
N GLY A 61 28.66 6.24 3.38
CA GLY A 61 27.52 5.75 2.61
C GLY A 61 26.16 6.29 3.12
N LYS A 62 25.25 6.39 2.15
CA LYS A 62 23.80 6.29 2.33
C LYS A 62 23.42 4.89 1.85
N GLU A 63 22.68 4.14 2.66
CA GLU A 63 22.03 2.88 2.25
C GLU A 63 20.52 3.01 2.48
N GLY A 64 19.74 2.45 1.55
CA GLY A 64 18.31 2.20 1.75
C GLY A 64 17.34 2.79 0.73
N ALA A 65 17.61 2.72 -0.57
CA ALA A 65 16.58 2.79 -1.61
C ALA A 65 16.57 1.44 -2.35
N ALA A 66 15.63 0.58 -1.97
CA ALA A 66 15.46 -0.74 -2.55
C ALA A 66 14.70 -0.63 -3.89
N ASP A 67 15.37 -1.10 -4.94
CA ASP A 67 14.86 -1.73 -6.17
C ASP A 67 13.40 -1.47 -6.55
N ALA A 68 13.20 -0.46 -7.42
CA ALA A 68 11.97 -0.28 -8.18
C ALA A 68 12.24 -0.16 -9.70
N ASP A 69 13.40 -0.63 -10.15
CA ASP A 69 13.85 -0.46 -11.53
C ASP A 69 14.42 -1.77 -12.10
N GLU A 70 13.69 -2.87 -11.93
CA GLU A 70 13.83 -4.04 -12.82
C GLU A 70 13.14 -3.71 -14.14
N ARG A 71 13.92 -3.01 -14.96
CA ARG A 71 13.67 -2.72 -16.37
C ARG A 71 13.14 -3.95 -17.09
N LEU A 72 12.11 -3.72 -17.89
CA LEU A 72 11.64 -4.57 -18.98
C LEU A 72 12.74 -4.78 -20.04
N ASP A 73 13.81 -5.47 -19.70
CA ASP A 73 14.91 -5.80 -20.61
C ASP A 73 15.27 -7.28 -20.43
N SER A 74 14.33 -8.17 -20.76
CA SER A 74 14.62 -9.57 -21.09
C SER A 74 13.49 -10.18 -21.90
N SER A 75 13.66 -10.17 -23.22
CA SER A 75 13.10 -11.15 -24.16
C SER A 75 11.57 -11.19 -24.36
N TYR A 76 10.92 -10.06 -24.69
CA TYR A 76 9.69 -10.11 -25.50
C TYR A 76 10.05 -10.29 -26.99
N GLY A 77 10.79 -11.36 -27.27
CA GLY A 77 11.28 -11.74 -28.59
C GLY A 77 10.52 -12.92 -29.15
N SER A 78 9.21 -12.79 -29.36
CA SER A 78 8.43 -13.76 -30.15
C SER A 78 7.83 -13.08 -31.37
N SER A 79 8.64 -13.01 -32.42
CA SER A 79 8.27 -12.60 -33.79
C SER A 79 7.25 -13.52 -34.46
N SER A 80 6.80 -14.60 -33.81
CA SER A 80 5.78 -15.51 -34.33
C SER A 80 4.34 -14.99 -34.18
N PHE A 81 4.10 -13.98 -33.34
CA PHE A 81 2.73 -13.54 -32.99
C PHE A 81 2.24 -12.33 -33.78
N VAL A 82 3.14 -11.40 -34.10
CA VAL A 82 2.83 -10.20 -34.91
C VAL A 82 2.35 -10.58 -36.31
N GLU A 83 2.83 -11.71 -36.85
CA GLU A 83 2.43 -12.19 -38.17
C GLU A 83 1.00 -12.78 -38.20
N SER A 84 0.48 -13.24 -37.05
CA SER A 84 -0.92 -13.68 -36.93
C SER A 84 -1.91 -12.53 -36.70
N LEU A 85 -1.44 -11.39 -36.16
CA LEU A 85 -2.25 -10.18 -35.96
C LEU A 85 -2.22 -9.23 -37.16
N ALA A 86 -1.11 -9.20 -37.91
CA ALA A 86 -0.93 -8.39 -39.12
C ALA A 86 -1.88 -8.80 -40.27
N GLY A 87 -2.48 -10.00 -40.20
CA GLY A 87 -3.51 -10.43 -41.15
C GLY A 87 -4.86 -9.72 -41.00
N LEU A 88 -5.04 -8.89 -39.96
CA LEU A 88 -6.26 -8.10 -39.70
C LEU A 88 -6.15 -6.63 -40.15
N GLU A 89 -4.96 -6.19 -40.58
CA GLU A 89 -4.79 -4.87 -41.20
C GLU A 89 -4.99 -4.97 -42.72
N GLY A 90 -6.26 -5.13 -43.13
CA GLY A 90 -6.66 -5.11 -44.53
C GLY A 90 -6.53 -3.72 -45.14
N GLU A 91 -5.66 -3.59 -46.15
CA GLU A 91 -5.49 -2.38 -46.95
C GLU A 91 -6.82 -1.92 -47.58
N GLY A 92 -7.16 -0.65 -47.33
CA GLY A 92 -8.36 -0.02 -47.87
C GLY A 92 -8.30 0.18 -49.38
N SER A 93 -9.29 -0.36 -50.10
CA SER A 93 -9.79 0.23 -51.35
C SER A 93 -11.20 -0.29 -51.73
N THR A 94 -12.25 0.41 -51.23
CA THR A 94 -13.62 0.72 -51.76
C THR A 94 -14.46 -0.34 -52.53
N PRO A 95 -15.84 -0.33 -52.52
CA PRO A 95 -16.77 0.69 -52.01
C PRO A 95 -17.98 0.18 -51.15
N ALA A 96 -18.33 0.91 -50.09
CA ALA A 96 -19.65 1.40 -49.61
C ALA A 96 -20.96 0.57 -49.70
N SER A 97 -20.96 -0.72 -50.05
CA SER A 97 -22.18 -1.56 -49.98
C SER A 97 -21.98 -2.94 -49.36
N GLU A 98 -20.77 -3.27 -48.92
CA GLU A 98 -20.43 -4.55 -48.27
C GLU A 98 -19.96 -4.39 -46.81
N GLU A 99 -19.90 -3.15 -46.31
CA GLU A 99 -19.37 -2.80 -44.98
C GLU A 99 -20.24 -3.32 -43.82
N GLN A 100 -21.51 -3.69 -44.07
CA GLN A 100 -22.40 -4.23 -43.02
C GLN A 100 -22.38 -5.77 -42.89
N GLU A 101 -21.92 -6.50 -43.92
CA GLU A 101 -21.79 -7.97 -43.86
C GLU A 101 -20.35 -8.38 -43.49
N ALA A 102 -19.33 -7.62 -43.92
CA ALA A 102 -17.93 -7.88 -43.59
C ALA A 102 -17.60 -7.67 -42.09
N GLU A 103 -18.19 -6.65 -41.44
CA GLU A 103 -18.01 -6.43 -39.99
C GLU A 103 -18.59 -7.58 -39.15
N GLY A 104 -19.71 -8.19 -39.59
CA GLY A 104 -20.33 -9.31 -38.90
C GLY A 104 -19.54 -10.63 -39.05
N GLU A 105 -18.98 -10.90 -40.23
CA GLU A 105 -18.16 -12.11 -40.46
C GLU A 105 -16.82 -12.06 -39.71
N GLU A 106 -16.20 -10.89 -39.57
CA GLU A 106 -14.97 -10.72 -38.83
C GLU A 106 -15.18 -10.79 -37.31
N GLU A 107 -16.30 -10.24 -36.82
CA GLU A 107 -16.73 -10.42 -35.42
C GLU A 107 -17.02 -11.90 -35.11
N GLU A 108 -17.65 -12.64 -36.03
CA GLU A 108 -17.94 -14.08 -35.87
C GLU A 108 -16.67 -14.94 -35.93
N ARG A 109 -15.70 -14.57 -36.78
CA ARG A 109 -14.36 -15.19 -36.80
C ARG A 109 -13.57 -14.91 -35.53
N LEU A 110 -13.56 -13.67 -35.05
CA LEU A 110 -12.96 -13.32 -33.76
C LEU A 110 -13.63 -14.07 -32.62
N ARG A 111 -14.97 -14.21 -32.61
CA ARG A 111 -15.69 -15.04 -31.64
C ARG A 111 -15.34 -16.52 -31.73
N GLN A 112 -15.10 -17.07 -32.92
CA GLN A 112 -14.65 -18.46 -33.09
C GLN A 112 -13.21 -18.69 -32.61
N VAL A 113 -12.30 -17.73 -32.89
CA VAL A 113 -10.91 -17.76 -32.43
C VAL A 113 -10.84 -17.57 -30.90
N LEU A 114 -11.64 -16.65 -30.35
CA LEU A 114 -11.72 -16.36 -28.91
C LEU A 114 -12.55 -17.39 -28.13
N GLY A 115 -13.49 -18.07 -28.78
CA GLY A 115 -14.28 -19.16 -28.21
C GLY A 115 -13.51 -20.46 -28.03
N SER A 116 -12.34 -20.56 -28.67
CA SER A 116 -11.45 -21.72 -28.60
C SER A 116 -10.32 -21.48 -27.61
N SER A 117 -10.64 -21.49 -26.32
CA SER A 117 -9.71 -21.34 -25.19
C SER A 117 -9.07 -19.96 -25.05
N SER A 118 -9.08 -19.45 -23.83
CA SER A 118 -8.18 -18.39 -23.37
C SER A 118 -6.75 -18.71 -23.81
N PHE A 119 -6.29 -18.10 -24.92
CA PHE A 119 -4.90 -18.25 -25.33
C PHE A 119 -4.05 -17.60 -24.24
N LEU A 120 -3.34 -18.42 -23.49
CA LEU A 120 -2.38 -18.00 -22.49
C LEU A 120 -0.99 -18.24 -23.07
N CYS A 121 -0.15 -17.22 -23.13
CA CYS A 121 1.25 -17.41 -23.47
C CYS A 121 1.99 -18.18 -22.34
N GLU A 122 3.29 -18.42 -22.50
CA GLU A 122 4.12 -19.05 -21.46
C GLU A 122 4.10 -18.24 -20.14
N ASP A 123 3.97 -16.92 -20.24
CA ASP A 123 3.84 -15.99 -19.10
C ASP A 123 2.41 -15.86 -18.56
N GLY A 124 1.45 -16.61 -19.11
CA GLY A 124 0.04 -16.57 -18.71
C GLY A 124 -0.73 -15.35 -19.24
N ASP A 125 -0.15 -14.58 -20.17
CA ASP A 125 -0.82 -13.42 -20.75
C ASP A 125 -1.92 -13.84 -21.73
N THR A 126 -3.10 -13.24 -21.57
CA THR A 126 -4.18 -13.34 -22.55
C THR A 126 -3.91 -12.44 -23.77
N LEU A 127 -4.65 -12.63 -24.86
CA LEU A 127 -4.62 -11.73 -26.02
C LEU A 127 -4.83 -10.25 -25.66
N LEU A 128 -5.66 -9.98 -24.65
CA LEU A 128 -5.89 -8.63 -24.18
C LEU A 128 -4.67 -8.07 -23.41
N HIS A 129 -3.99 -8.89 -22.61
CA HIS A 129 -2.72 -8.49 -21.99
C HIS A 129 -1.71 -8.10 -23.08
N LEU A 130 -1.53 -8.95 -24.09
CA LEU A 130 -0.60 -8.69 -25.20
C LEU A 130 -0.96 -7.41 -25.98
N ALA A 131 -2.24 -7.18 -26.29
CA ALA A 131 -2.68 -5.96 -26.97
C ALA A 131 -2.37 -4.69 -26.16
N ILE A 132 -2.47 -4.76 -24.83
CA ILE A 132 -2.14 -3.68 -23.90
C ILE A 132 -0.62 -3.50 -23.81
N ILE A 133 0.16 -4.57 -23.62
CA ILE A 133 1.63 -4.56 -23.54
C ILE A 133 2.25 -3.96 -24.80
N HIS A 134 1.73 -4.32 -25.98
CA HIS A 134 2.20 -3.78 -27.26
C HIS A 134 1.62 -2.40 -27.58
N CYS A 135 0.89 -1.77 -26.66
CA CYS A 135 0.33 -0.43 -26.79
C CYS A 135 -0.53 -0.25 -28.06
N VAL A 136 -1.38 -1.24 -28.35
CA VAL A 136 -2.31 -1.21 -29.50
C VAL A 136 -3.76 -1.00 -28.99
N PRO A 137 -4.13 0.23 -28.59
CA PRO A 137 -5.39 0.49 -27.90
C PRO A 137 -6.62 0.15 -28.75
N SER A 138 -6.54 0.29 -30.08
CA SER A 138 -7.65 -0.06 -30.99
C SER A 138 -8.05 -1.53 -30.85
N ILE A 139 -7.08 -2.43 -30.84
CA ILE A 139 -7.31 -3.88 -30.68
C ILE A 139 -7.78 -4.19 -29.27
N ALA A 140 -7.15 -3.58 -28.26
CA ALA A 140 -7.57 -3.76 -26.86
C ALA A 140 -9.03 -3.34 -26.65
N LEU A 141 -9.45 -2.20 -27.22
CA LEU A 141 -10.83 -1.73 -27.14
C LEU A 141 -11.82 -2.67 -27.85
N ASN A 142 -11.45 -3.21 -29.02
CA ASN A 142 -12.26 -4.20 -29.71
C ASN A 142 -12.44 -5.48 -28.88
N PHE A 143 -11.35 -5.98 -28.27
CA PHE A 143 -11.43 -7.11 -27.35
C PHE A 143 -12.31 -6.83 -26.14
N ILE A 144 -12.17 -5.65 -25.50
CA ILE A 144 -13.01 -5.26 -24.36
C ILE A 144 -14.49 -5.19 -24.76
N ALA A 145 -14.81 -4.76 -25.98
CA ALA A 145 -16.19 -4.66 -26.44
C ALA A 145 -16.88 -6.04 -26.55
N ILE A 146 -16.16 -7.04 -27.03
CA ILE A 146 -16.67 -8.37 -27.41
C ILE A 146 -16.54 -9.40 -26.29
N LEU A 147 -15.46 -9.35 -25.49
CA LEU A 147 -15.17 -10.37 -24.49
C LEU A 147 -16.10 -10.27 -23.26
N PRO A 148 -16.51 -11.43 -22.68
CA PRO A 148 -17.21 -11.46 -21.41
C PRO A 148 -16.29 -11.04 -20.25
N VAL A 149 -16.88 -10.54 -19.17
CA VAL A 149 -16.15 -9.91 -18.04
C VAL A 149 -15.18 -10.89 -17.39
N GLU A 150 -15.53 -12.18 -17.31
CA GLU A 150 -14.69 -13.23 -16.72
C GLU A 150 -13.33 -13.36 -17.43
N LEU A 151 -13.28 -13.11 -18.75
CA LEU A 151 -12.04 -13.15 -19.52
C LEU A 151 -11.22 -11.85 -19.39
N LEU A 152 -11.87 -10.74 -19.04
CA LEU A 152 -11.22 -9.45 -18.77
C LEU A 152 -10.57 -9.41 -17.37
N GLU A 153 -10.87 -10.38 -16.51
CA GLU A 153 -10.37 -10.49 -15.14
C GLU A 153 -9.29 -11.57 -14.96
N ILE A 154 -8.94 -12.30 -16.02
CA ILE A 154 -7.88 -13.30 -15.98
C ILE A 154 -6.57 -12.63 -15.54
N GLN A 155 -5.90 -13.27 -14.59
CA GLN A 155 -4.60 -12.85 -14.09
C GLN A 155 -3.49 -13.66 -14.76
N ASN A 156 -2.43 -12.99 -15.23
CA ASN A 156 -1.23 -13.65 -15.75
C ASN A 156 -0.37 -14.26 -14.62
N ASN A 157 0.82 -14.78 -14.92
CA ASN A 157 1.71 -15.39 -13.91
C ASN A 157 2.21 -14.40 -12.84
N LEU A 158 2.10 -13.09 -13.08
CA LEU A 158 2.38 -12.01 -12.12
C LEU A 158 1.13 -11.55 -11.38
N PHE A 159 0.04 -12.31 -11.47
CA PHE A 159 -1.27 -11.97 -10.93
C PHE A 159 -1.85 -10.65 -11.48
N GLN A 160 -1.35 -10.15 -12.60
CA GLN A 160 -1.83 -8.91 -13.19
C GLN A 160 -3.03 -9.21 -14.08
N THR A 161 -4.09 -8.41 -13.92
CA THR A 161 -5.18 -8.36 -14.89
C THR A 161 -4.87 -7.38 -16.01
N PRO A 162 -5.60 -7.41 -17.14
CA PRO A 162 -5.53 -6.36 -18.16
C PRO A 162 -5.69 -4.95 -17.58
N LEU A 163 -6.51 -4.79 -16.53
CA LEU A 163 -6.68 -3.51 -15.85
C LEU A 163 -5.39 -3.05 -15.16
N HIS A 164 -4.67 -3.94 -14.47
CA HIS A 164 -3.37 -3.59 -13.86
C HIS A 164 -2.39 -3.08 -14.92
N LEU A 165 -2.25 -3.80 -16.03
CA LEU A 165 -1.34 -3.40 -17.12
C LEU A 165 -1.76 -2.09 -17.79
N SER A 166 -3.07 -1.89 -18.01
CA SER A 166 -3.56 -0.65 -18.61
C SER A 166 -3.31 0.57 -17.73
N VAL A 167 -3.37 0.42 -16.39
CA VAL A 167 -2.98 1.47 -15.45
C VAL A 167 -1.47 1.65 -15.49
N TYR A 168 -0.70 0.56 -15.39
CA TYR A 168 0.76 0.60 -15.37
C TYR A 168 1.35 1.30 -16.60
N LEU A 169 0.77 1.04 -17.79
CA LEU A 169 1.16 1.67 -19.06
C LEU A 169 0.44 2.99 -19.35
N GLU A 170 -0.27 3.55 -18.37
CA GLU A 170 -0.97 4.84 -18.46
C GLU A 170 -1.98 4.95 -19.62
N GLN A 171 -2.62 3.84 -19.99
CA GLN A 171 -3.59 3.78 -21.09
C GLN A 171 -5.01 4.13 -20.62
N SER A 172 -5.26 5.41 -20.29
CA SER A 172 -6.51 5.86 -19.65
C SER A 172 -7.80 5.49 -20.42
N ARG A 173 -7.76 5.46 -21.75
CA ARG A 173 -8.91 5.00 -22.58
C ARG A 173 -9.24 3.53 -22.36
N VAL A 174 -8.22 2.68 -22.23
CA VAL A 174 -8.39 1.24 -21.98
C VAL A 174 -8.88 1.03 -20.55
N VAL A 175 -8.30 1.76 -19.58
CA VAL A 175 -8.77 1.78 -18.18
C VAL A 175 -10.25 2.13 -18.11
N GLN A 176 -10.66 3.21 -18.78
CA GLN A 176 -12.05 3.65 -18.83
C GLN A 176 -12.97 2.56 -19.41
N ALA A 177 -12.58 1.95 -20.53
CA ALA A 177 -13.38 0.91 -21.18
C ALA A 177 -13.55 -0.34 -20.28
N LEU A 178 -12.49 -0.77 -19.61
CA LEU A 178 -12.53 -1.89 -18.65
C LEU A 178 -13.44 -1.59 -17.45
N VAL A 179 -13.30 -0.40 -16.85
CA VAL A 179 -14.14 0.03 -15.72
C VAL A 179 -15.61 0.12 -16.12
N LEU A 180 -15.90 0.65 -17.31
CA LEU A 180 -17.27 0.73 -17.86
C LEU A 180 -17.86 -0.66 -18.14
N LYS A 181 -17.05 -1.62 -18.62
CA LYS A 181 -17.49 -3.03 -18.74
C LYS A 181 -17.74 -3.70 -17.41
N GLY A 182 -17.13 -3.17 -16.37
CA GLY A 182 -17.47 -3.53 -15.02
C GLY A 182 -16.66 -4.68 -14.43
N VAL A 183 -15.41 -4.78 -14.85
CA VAL A 183 -14.43 -5.67 -14.25
C VAL A 183 -14.24 -5.40 -12.75
N ASN A 184 -13.84 -6.43 -12.02
CA ASN A 184 -13.47 -6.34 -10.62
C ASN A 184 -12.17 -5.54 -10.44
N THR A 185 -12.28 -4.38 -9.81
CA THR A 185 -11.17 -3.45 -9.52
C THR A 185 -10.45 -3.76 -8.19
N ALA A 186 -10.85 -4.82 -7.48
CA ALA A 186 -10.27 -5.23 -6.20
C ALA A 186 -9.27 -6.39 -6.31
N LEU A 187 -9.08 -6.97 -7.49
CA LEU A 187 -8.07 -8.00 -7.72
C LEU A 187 -6.67 -7.43 -7.45
N GLN A 188 -5.82 -8.23 -6.79
CA GLN A 188 -4.48 -7.84 -6.38
C GLN A 188 -3.43 -8.57 -7.22
N ASP A 189 -2.38 -7.85 -7.62
CA ASP A 189 -1.20 -8.40 -8.28
C ASP A 189 -0.26 -9.16 -7.32
N ARG A 190 0.91 -9.58 -7.82
CA ARG A 190 1.95 -10.29 -7.05
C ARG A 190 2.57 -9.45 -5.92
N ASN A 191 2.19 -8.20 -5.72
CA ASN A 191 2.63 -7.39 -4.60
C ASN A 191 1.46 -7.03 -3.67
N GLY A 192 0.26 -7.56 -3.94
CA GLY A 192 -0.95 -7.16 -3.25
C GLY A 192 -1.52 -5.84 -3.77
N ASN A 193 -0.98 -5.23 -4.83
CA ASN A 193 -1.48 -3.96 -5.33
C ASN A 193 -2.74 -4.21 -6.15
N THR A 194 -3.79 -3.43 -5.90
CA THR A 194 -4.88 -3.28 -6.85
C THR A 194 -4.50 -2.28 -7.95
N PRO A 195 -5.27 -2.17 -9.06
CA PRO A 195 -5.02 -1.13 -10.05
C PRO A 195 -5.07 0.29 -9.46
N LEU A 196 -5.86 0.51 -8.40
CA LEU A 196 -5.90 1.80 -7.70
C LEU A 196 -4.59 2.07 -6.93
N HIS A 197 -3.97 1.06 -6.32
CA HIS A 197 -2.66 1.21 -5.69
C HIS A 197 -1.61 1.62 -6.72
N LEU A 198 -1.60 0.98 -7.91
CA LEU A 198 -0.68 1.34 -9.00
C LEU A 198 -0.92 2.77 -9.49
N ALA A 199 -2.17 3.19 -9.66
CA ALA A 199 -2.50 4.54 -10.09
C ALA A 199 -2.05 5.61 -9.07
N CYS A 200 -2.20 5.32 -7.77
CA CYS A 200 -1.69 6.18 -6.69
C CYS A 200 -0.16 6.23 -6.65
N GLU A 201 0.51 5.09 -6.85
CA GLU A 201 1.97 4.98 -6.89
C GLU A 201 2.57 5.83 -8.02
N GLN A 202 1.92 5.80 -9.20
CA GLN A 202 2.28 6.61 -10.37
C GLN A 202 1.83 8.07 -10.29
N GLN A 203 1.14 8.47 -9.21
CA GLN A 203 0.55 9.80 -9.05
C GLN A 203 -0.44 10.19 -10.19
N ASN A 204 -1.03 9.21 -10.88
CA ASN A 204 -1.87 9.43 -12.05
C ASN A 204 -3.32 9.75 -11.62
N LEU A 205 -3.62 11.04 -11.48
CA LEU A 205 -4.93 11.54 -11.07
C LEU A 205 -6.07 11.12 -12.01
N GLU A 206 -5.82 11.05 -13.32
CA GLU A 206 -6.82 10.65 -14.31
C GLU A 206 -7.24 9.18 -14.10
N CYS A 207 -6.27 8.27 -13.98
CA CYS A 207 -6.55 6.86 -13.68
C CYS A 207 -7.22 6.68 -12.31
N VAL A 208 -6.78 7.40 -11.28
CA VAL A 208 -7.44 7.38 -9.96
C VAL A 208 -8.90 7.84 -10.06
N GLN A 209 -9.16 8.92 -10.80
CA GLN A 209 -10.53 9.39 -11.03
C GLN A 209 -11.35 8.37 -11.80
N LEU A 210 -10.82 7.74 -12.86
CA LEU A 210 -11.53 6.71 -13.60
C LEU A 210 -11.88 5.49 -12.74
N LEU A 211 -10.98 5.07 -11.86
CA LEU A 211 -11.17 3.93 -10.97
C LEU A 211 -12.15 4.23 -9.82
N LEU A 212 -12.13 5.45 -9.26
CA LEU A 212 -13.00 5.86 -8.16
C LEU A 212 -14.38 6.35 -8.62
N LEU A 213 -14.44 7.06 -9.75
CA LEU A 213 -15.60 7.80 -10.22
C LEU A 213 -16.38 6.90 -11.19
N GLN A 214 -17.10 5.92 -10.64
CA GLN A 214 -18.15 5.22 -11.37
C GLN A 214 -19.29 6.22 -11.61
N ASP A 215 -19.32 6.80 -12.82
CA ASP A 215 -20.18 7.92 -13.20
C ASP A 215 -21.64 7.78 -12.70
N PRO A 216 -22.16 8.74 -11.89
CA PRO A 216 -23.57 8.74 -11.46
C PRO A 216 -24.56 8.84 -12.64
N ILE A 217 -24.13 9.37 -13.79
CA ILE A 217 -25.00 9.62 -14.95
C ILE A 217 -25.32 8.30 -15.67
N PHE A 218 -24.39 7.35 -15.69
CA PHE A 218 -24.57 6.04 -16.33
C PHE A 218 -25.16 4.98 -15.39
N ASN A 219 -25.03 5.16 -14.08
CA ASN A 219 -25.43 4.19 -13.06
C ASN A 219 -26.89 4.26 -12.60
N LYS A 220 -27.81 4.81 -13.41
CA LYS A 220 -29.26 4.81 -13.09
C LYS A 220 -29.89 3.40 -13.09
N HIS A 221 -29.16 2.38 -13.55
CA HIS A 221 -29.59 0.98 -13.61
C HIS A 221 -28.68 -0.02 -12.89
N LEU A 222 -27.67 0.44 -12.16
CA LEU A 222 -26.72 -0.42 -11.45
C LEU A 222 -26.91 -0.37 -9.92
N GLU A 223 -28.16 -0.48 -9.46
CA GLU A 223 -28.51 -0.68 -8.04
C GLU A 223 -27.88 -1.97 -7.44
N THR A 224 -27.29 -2.84 -8.27
CA THR A 224 -26.70 -4.13 -7.88
C THR A 224 -25.17 -4.15 -7.82
N ARG A 225 -24.44 -3.14 -8.30
CA ARG A 225 -22.97 -3.13 -8.16
C ARG A 225 -22.53 -2.36 -6.92
N LYS A 226 -22.80 -2.96 -5.76
CA LYS A 226 -22.09 -2.67 -4.51
C LYS A 226 -20.63 -3.16 -4.57
N ASN A 227 -19.91 -2.89 -5.66
CA ASN A 227 -18.45 -2.89 -5.63
C ASN A 227 -18.03 -1.57 -4.99
N LEU A 228 -18.32 -1.45 -3.69
CA LEU A 228 -17.66 -0.48 -2.84
C LEU A 228 -16.19 -0.87 -2.87
N GLN A 229 -15.41 -0.24 -3.74
CA GLN A 229 -13.95 -0.34 -3.72
C GLN A 229 -13.54 -0.19 -2.26
N ASP A 230 -12.96 -1.24 -1.67
CA ASP A 230 -12.48 -1.13 -0.29
C ASP A 230 -11.21 -0.28 -0.31
N LEU A 231 -11.39 1.02 -0.05
CA LEU A 231 -10.29 1.98 0.04
C LEU A 231 -9.38 1.72 1.25
N GLN A 232 -9.75 0.78 2.13
CA GLN A 232 -8.92 0.32 3.24
C GLN A 232 -8.13 -0.93 2.91
N LEU A 233 -8.38 -1.57 1.77
CA LEU A 233 -7.59 -2.72 1.33
C LEU A 233 -6.12 -2.31 1.25
N GLN A 234 -5.27 -3.15 1.81
CA GLN A 234 -3.82 -2.95 1.86
C GLN A 234 -3.12 -3.94 0.93
N ASN A 235 -2.03 -3.48 0.33
CA ASN A 235 -1.10 -4.36 -0.38
C ASN A 235 -0.30 -5.22 0.61
N TRP A 236 0.61 -6.08 0.10
CA TRP A 236 1.38 -6.98 0.96
C TRP A 236 2.45 -6.30 1.81
N GLN A 237 2.69 -5.00 1.58
CA GLN A 237 3.49 -4.15 2.45
C GLN A 237 2.65 -3.53 3.58
N GLY A 238 1.35 -3.83 3.65
CA GLY A 238 0.44 -3.25 4.63
C GLY A 238 0.04 -1.80 4.31
N LEU A 239 0.21 -1.35 3.06
CA LEU A 239 -0.08 0.02 2.66
C LEU A 239 -1.41 0.09 1.91
N SER A 240 -2.26 1.04 2.30
CA SER A 240 -3.44 1.43 1.52
C SER A 240 -3.10 2.54 0.52
N CYS A 241 -4.01 2.83 -0.41
CA CYS A 241 -3.85 3.91 -1.39
C CYS A 241 -3.59 5.29 -0.75
N LEU A 242 -4.15 5.55 0.43
CA LEU A 242 -3.91 6.80 1.16
C LEU A 242 -2.50 6.86 1.74
N HIS A 243 -1.95 5.74 2.22
CA HIS A 243 -0.55 5.68 2.64
C HIS A 243 0.39 5.98 1.47
N ILE A 244 0.20 5.29 0.33
CA ILE A 244 0.98 5.51 -0.89
C ILE A 244 0.92 6.98 -1.32
N SER A 245 -0.28 7.55 -1.43
CA SER A 245 -0.46 8.95 -1.83
C SER A 245 0.23 9.94 -0.87
N THR A 246 0.28 9.60 0.42
CA THR A 246 0.97 10.41 1.45
C THR A 246 2.48 10.28 1.34
N MET A 247 3.02 9.08 1.12
CA MET A 247 4.45 8.87 0.88
C MET A 247 4.94 9.61 -0.38
N LYS A 248 4.06 9.73 -1.37
CA LYS A 248 4.28 10.49 -2.60
C LYS A 248 4.10 12.01 -2.44
N GLY A 249 3.65 12.51 -1.29
CA GLY A 249 3.39 13.93 -1.05
C GLY A 249 2.26 14.52 -1.92
N ASN A 250 1.41 13.69 -2.52
CA ASN A 250 0.40 14.15 -3.47
C ASN A 250 -0.89 14.54 -2.74
N LEU A 251 -0.94 15.81 -2.30
CA LEU A 251 -2.07 16.37 -1.55
C LEU A 251 -3.41 16.26 -2.31
N GLN A 252 -3.40 16.38 -3.65
CA GLN A 252 -4.61 16.29 -4.45
C GLN A 252 -5.20 14.88 -4.42
N LEU A 253 -4.35 13.84 -4.51
CA LEU A 253 -4.78 12.45 -4.39
C LEU A 253 -5.25 12.12 -2.97
N MET A 254 -4.55 12.60 -1.95
CA MET A 254 -4.97 12.43 -0.55
C MET A 254 -6.38 13.02 -0.33
N ALA A 255 -6.60 14.25 -0.78
CA ALA A 255 -7.90 14.92 -0.68
C ALA A 255 -9.01 14.14 -1.42
N LEU A 256 -8.71 13.66 -2.63
CA LEU A 256 -9.66 12.88 -3.43
C LEU A 256 -10.04 11.58 -2.72
N LEU A 257 -9.06 10.79 -2.26
CA LEU A 257 -9.28 9.50 -1.61
C LEU A 257 -10.13 9.64 -0.34
N VAL A 258 -9.83 10.60 0.52
CA VAL A 258 -10.62 10.85 1.74
C VAL A 258 -12.02 11.35 1.41
N LYS A 259 -12.16 12.23 0.41
CA LYS A 259 -13.48 12.68 -0.06
C LYS A 259 -14.33 11.51 -0.59
N THR A 260 -13.69 10.49 -1.18
CA THR A 260 -14.37 9.27 -1.65
C THR A 260 -14.57 8.21 -0.56
N GLY A 261 -14.22 8.50 0.69
CA GLY A 261 -14.49 7.63 1.83
C GLY A 261 -13.29 6.84 2.35
N ALA A 262 -12.05 7.17 1.95
CA ALA A 262 -10.88 6.59 2.58
C ALA A 262 -10.80 7.03 4.05
N ASN A 263 -10.58 6.08 4.98
CA ASN A 263 -10.34 6.38 6.37
C ASN A 263 -9.01 7.12 6.52
N ILE A 264 -9.09 8.39 6.94
CA ILE A 264 -7.92 9.24 7.13
C ILE A 264 -6.97 8.73 8.23
N ASN A 265 -7.48 7.91 9.15
CA ASN A 265 -6.73 7.31 10.26
C ASN A 265 -6.46 5.81 10.05
N VAL A 266 -6.50 5.34 8.80
CA VAL A 266 -6.09 3.96 8.48
C VAL A 266 -4.67 3.73 8.99
N GLN A 267 -4.42 2.60 9.62
CA GLN A 267 -3.10 2.21 10.13
C GLN A 267 -2.46 1.22 9.18
N ASP A 268 -1.17 1.38 8.89
CA ASP A 268 -0.43 0.42 8.09
C ASP A 268 -0.30 -0.95 8.78
N GLY A 269 -0.07 -1.99 7.98
CA GLY A 269 0.05 -3.35 8.49
C GLY A 269 1.33 -3.61 9.28
N THR A 270 2.35 -2.74 9.19
CA THR A 270 3.69 -3.03 9.73
C THR A 270 3.93 -2.48 11.12
N SER A 271 3.59 -1.21 11.35
CA SER A 271 3.95 -0.47 12.57
C SER A 271 2.77 0.30 13.17
N GLY A 272 1.61 0.23 12.54
CA GLY A 272 0.41 0.94 12.93
C GLY A 272 0.46 2.43 12.57
N LYS A 273 1.34 2.82 11.64
CA LYS A 273 1.49 4.20 11.20
C LYS A 273 0.25 4.62 10.43
N THR A 274 -0.33 5.76 10.81
CA THR A 274 -1.36 6.42 10.00
C THR A 274 -0.72 7.30 8.92
N PRO A 275 -1.48 7.77 7.92
CA PRO A 275 -1.01 8.79 6.98
C PRO A 275 -0.36 10.00 7.67
N LEU A 276 -0.89 10.43 8.82
CA LEU A 276 -0.29 11.54 9.58
C LEU A 276 1.12 11.20 10.09
N HIS A 277 1.34 9.98 10.57
CA HIS A 277 2.68 9.53 10.97
C HIS A 277 3.66 9.52 9.79
N LEU A 278 3.23 9.03 8.62
CA LEU A 278 4.07 9.01 7.41
C LEU A 278 4.43 10.42 6.94
N ALA A 279 3.49 11.37 7.00
CA ALA A 279 3.76 12.76 6.66
C ALA A 279 4.81 13.39 7.60
N VAL A 280 4.76 13.08 8.90
CA VAL A 280 5.78 13.49 9.88
C VAL A 280 7.12 12.84 9.59
N GLU A 281 7.16 11.53 9.34
CA GLU A 281 8.39 10.79 9.04
C GLU A 281 9.11 11.32 7.78
N ASN A 282 8.33 11.79 6.80
CA ASN A 282 8.82 12.40 5.57
C ASN A 282 9.20 13.88 5.71
N HIS A 283 9.07 14.49 6.89
CA HIS A 283 9.28 15.92 7.11
C HIS A 283 8.43 16.83 6.21
N ASP A 284 7.21 16.38 5.84
CA ASP A 284 6.31 17.12 4.95
C ASP A 284 5.29 17.92 5.74
N GLU A 285 5.66 19.15 6.12
CA GLU A 285 4.77 20.10 6.81
C GLU A 285 3.45 20.34 6.06
N MET A 286 3.46 20.30 4.73
CA MET A 286 2.28 20.59 3.93
C MET A 286 1.30 19.43 3.98
N ALA A 287 1.77 18.19 3.88
CA ALA A 287 0.97 16.99 4.09
C ALA A 287 0.43 16.91 5.52
N VAL A 288 1.24 17.21 6.54
CA VAL A 288 0.79 17.28 7.94
C VAL A 288 -0.36 18.26 8.11
N LYS A 289 -0.17 19.53 7.68
CA LYS A 289 -1.23 20.55 7.73
C LYS A 289 -2.48 20.13 6.96
N HIS A 290 -2.31 19.46 5.82
CA HIS A 290 -3.42 19.03 4.97
C HIS A 290 -4.24 17.93 5.63
N LEU A 291 -3.59 16.88 6.15
CA LEU A 291 -4.23 15.77 6.85
C LEU A 291 -4.98 16.25 8.11
N LEU A 292 -4.37 17.12 8.90
CA LEU A 292 -5.01 17.70 10.10
C LEU A 292 -6.27 18.49 9.74
N ARG A 293 -6.23 19.32 8.68
CA ARG A 293 -7.43 20.04 8.19
C ARG A 293 -8.53 19.12 7.69
N MET A 294 -8.17 17.92 7.21
CA MET A 294 -9.12 16.90 6.77
C MET A 294 -9.65 16.03 7.92
N GLY A 295 -9.24 16.30 9.17
CA GLY A 295 -9.73 15.61 10.35
C GLY A 295 -8.92 14.38 10.77
N ALA A 296 -7.64 14.31 10.39
CA ALA A 296 -6.73 13.30 10.93
C ALA A 296 -6.65 13.42 12.46
N GLN A 297 -6.66 12.28 13.15
CA GLN A 297 -6.52 12.24 14.59
C GLN A 297 -5.08 12.61 14.97
N VAL A 298 -4.91 13.76 15.60
CA VAL A 298 -3.60 14.32 15.97
C VAL A 298 -2.81 13.40 16.91
N ASP A 299 -3.52 12.68 17.79
CA ASP A 299 -2.95 11.76 18.79
C ASP A 299 -3.15 10.27 18.43
N ALA A 300 -3.29 9.94 17.14
CA ALA A 300 -3.32 8.54 16.73
C ALA A 300 -2.06 7.82 17.21
N GLN A 301 -2.17 6.57 17.68
CA GLN A 301 -1.03 5.82 18.21
C GLN A 301 -0.61 4.71 17.27
N MET A 302 0.69 4.61 17.00
CA MET A 302 1.33 3.44 16.40
C MET A 302 1.21 2.20 17.32
N TYR A 303 1.60 1.03 16.81
CA TYR A 303 1.61 -0.21 17.60
C TYR A 303 2.57 -0.17 18.80
N ASN A 304 3.54 0.74 18.85
CA ASN A 304 4.40 0.97 20.01
C ASN A 304 3.92 2.14 20.91
N GLY A 305 2.71 2.66 20.67
CA GLY A 305 2.13 3.77 21.43
C GLY A 305 2.63 5.16 21.03
N CYS A 306 3.64 5.27 20.15
CA CYS A 306 4.11 6.56 19.67
C CYS A 306 3.01 7.31 18.90
N THR A 307 2.87 8.60 19.19
CA THR A 307 2.00 9.53 18.44
C THR A 307 2.80 10.28 17.36
N PRO A 308 2.16 11.02 16.43
CA PRO A 308 2.86 11.88 15.50
C PRO A 308 3.79 12.89 16.20
N LEU A 309 3.42 13.37 17.40
CA LEU A 309 4.26 14.29 18.17
C LEU A 309 5.55 13.62 18.68
N HIS A 310 5.47 12.37 19.15
CA HIS A 310 6.67 11.59 19.52
C HIS A 310 7.63 11.49 18.33
N LEU A 311 7.12 11.19 17.13
CA LEU A 311 7.94 11.11 15.92
C LEU A 311 8.56 12.45 15.54
N ALA A 312 7.79 13.55 15.60
CA ALA A 312 8.30 14.87 15.26
C ALA A 312 9.44 15.29 16.20
N VAL A 313 9.29 15.04 17.50
CA VAL A 313 10.29 15.38 18.51
C VAL A 313 11.53 14.49 18.41
N GLY A 314 11.36 13.16 18.35
CA GLY A 314 12.51 12.24 18.23
C GLY A 314 13.31 12.44 16.94
N ARG A 315 12.72 13.09 15.92
CA ARG A 315 13.39 13.48 14.68
C ARG A 315 13.86 14.94 14.65
N LYS A 316 13.69 15.68 15.74
CA LYS A 316 14.08 17.08 15.92
C LYS A 316 13.43 18.04 14.90
N ASP A 317 12.18 17.77 14.54
CA ASP A 317 11.41 18.59 13.61
C ASP A 317 10.52 19.58 14.37
N ALA A 318 11.11 20.70 14.78
CA ALA A 318 10.42 21.72 15.58
C ALA A 318 9.25 22.37 14.85
N ALA A 319 9.33 22.50 13.53
CA ALA A 319 8.24 23.05 12.73
C ALA A 319 7.01 22.14 12.77
N ILE A 320 7.19 20.84 12.53
CA ILE A 320 6.10 19.86 12.59
C ILE A 320 5.59 19.67 14.02
N ALA A 321 6.49 19.61 15.01
CA ALA A 321 6.09 19.54 16.42
C ALA A 321 5.20 20.74 16.80
N ALA A 322 5.59 21.96 16.39
CA ALA A 322 4.77 23.15 16.60
C ALA A 322 3.41 23.04 15.92
N ILE A 323 3.33 22.56 14.67
CA ILE A 323 2.05 22.37 13.96
C ILE A 323 1.13 21.40 14.70
N LEU A 324 1.67 20.30 15.20
CA LEU A 324 0.93 19.29 15.96
C LEU A 324 0.43 19.84 17.29
N CYS A 325 1.28 20.54 18.06
CA CYS A 325 0.87 21.20 19.31
C CYS A 325 -0.23 22.25 19.07
N HIS A 326 -0.10 23.09 18.04
CA HIS A 326 -1.13 24.06 17.65
C HIS A 326 -2.44 23.38 17.22
N SER A 327 -2.37 22.12 16.78
CA SER A 327 -3.53 21.32 16.39
C SER A 327 -4.09 20.48 17.53
N GLY A 328 -3.60 20.69 18.77
CA GLY A 328 -4.12 20.07 19.98
C GLY A 328 -3.52 18.72 20.33
N ALA A 329 -2.29 18.41 19.86
CA ALA A 329 -1.58 17.22 20.29
C ALA A 329 -1.39 17.20 21.82
N ASP A 330 -1.68 16.07 22.46
CA ASP A 330 -1.46 15.89 23.89
C ASP A 330 0.03 15.57 24.14
N THR A 331 0.72 16.50 24.80
CA THR A 331 2.15 16.42 25.10
C THR A 331 2.47 15.42 26.22
N LEU A 332 1.47 14.96 26.97
CA LEU A 332 1.61 14.08 28.13
C LEU A 332 1.34 12.60 27.82
N LEU A 333 0.91 12.28 26.59
CA LEU A 333 0.73 10.90 26.17
C LEU A 333 2.06 10.17 26.21
N ARG A 334 2.02 8.92 26.67
CA ARG A 334 3.19 8.06 26.80
C ARG A 334 3.15 6.92 25.81
N ASN A 335 4.30 6.61 25.21
CA ASN A 335 4.50 5.44 24.39
C ASN A 335 4.59 4.15 25.26
N MET A 336 4.86 3.00 24.65
CA MET A 336 5.03 1.73 25.38
C MET A 336 6.29 1.67 26.25
N GLU A 337 7.25 2.57 26.04
CA GLU A 337 8.47 2.71 26.84
C GLU A 337 8.26 3.68 28.03
N ASP A 338 7.01 4.14 28.25
CA ASP A 338 6.62 5.10 29.29
C ASP A 338 7.22 6.50 29.10
N GLU A 339 7.63 6.83 27.86
CA GLU A 339 8.20 8.10 27.47
C GLU A 339 7.13 9.00 26.87
N THR A 340 7.13 10.28 27.27
CA THR A 340 6.41 11.36 26.60
C THR A 340 7.17 11.84 25.37
N ALA A 341 6.54 12.63 24.52
CA ALA A 341 7.24 13.26 23.40
C ALA A 341 8.42 14.13 23.88
N GLN A 342 8.31 14.78 25.04
CA GLN A 342 9.39 15.60 25.61
C GLN A 342 10.60 14.77 26.03
N ASP A 343 10.39 13.54 26.53
CA ASP A 343 11.48 12.65 26.94
C ASP A 343 12.38 12.26 25.74
N LEU A 344 11.84 12.33 24.51
CA LEU A 344 12.56 12.06 23.26
C LEU A 344 13.33 13.27 22.69
N ALA A 345 13.30 14.44 23.34
CA ALA A 345 13.83 15.69 22.79
C ALA A 345 15.37 15.80 22.76
N ASP A 346 16.13 14.85 23.34
CA ASP A 346 17.60 14.80 23.29
C ASP A 346 18.30 16.17 23.54
N ASP A 347 17.85 16.93 24.54
CA ASP A 347 18.34 18.29 24.88
C ASP A 347 18.23 19.35 23.75
N ASP A 348 17.32 19.17 22.79
CA ASP A 348 17.05 20.16 21.73
C ASP A 348 16.25 21.36 22.30
N ASP A 349 16.93 22.48 22.55
CA ASP A 349 16.36 23.69 23.14
C ASP A 349 15.13 24.20 22.36
N ASP A 350 15.13 24.15 21.03
CA ASP A 350 14.02 24.63 20.21
C ASP A 350 12.78 23.76 20.42
N ILE A 351 12.94 22.44 20.46
CA ILE A 351 11.86 21.50 20.76
C ILE A 351 11.36 21.64 22.21
N LEU A 352 12.28 21.75 23.17
CA LEU A 352 11.94 21.86 24.59
C LEU A 352 11.15 23.14 24.88
N THR A 353 11.37 24.23 24.14
CA THR A 353 10.55 25.44 24.30
C THR A 353 9.10 25.26 23.83
N LEU A 354 8.84 24.34 22.90
CA LEU A 354 7.49 24.03 22.42
C LEU A 354 6.72 23.11 23.37
N LEU A 355 7.44 22.35 24.19
CA LEU A 355 6.91 21.40 25.17
C LEU A 355 7.22 21.94 26.57
N PRO A 356 6.51 22.99 27.03
CA PRO A 356 6.77 23.53 28.35
C PRO A 356 6.59 22.42 29.38
N PHE A 357 7.51 22.34 30.34
CA PHE A 357 7.33 21.52 31.53
C PHE A 357 6.02 21.96 32.19
N ASP A 358 4.98 21.14 32.03
CA ASP A 358 3.81 21.25 32.88
C ASP A 358 4.24 20.74 34.25
N ASP A 359 4.79 21.64 35.06
CA ASP A 359 4.86 21.52 36.51
C ASP A 359 3.42 21.47 37.05
N LEU A 360 2.72 20.37 36.79
CA LEU A 360 1.37 20.12 37.24
C LEU A 360 1.41 19.98 38.75
N LYS A 361 1.08 21.09 39.42
CA LYS A 361 0.25 21.18 40.62
C LYS A 361 0.47 20.01 41.58
N ILE A 362 1.55 20.08 42.35
CA ILE A 362 1.54 19.41 43.65
C ILE A 362 0.32 19.97 44.38
N SER A 363 -0.68 19.11 44.59
CA SER A 363 -1.82 19.29 45.49
C SER A 363 -1.32 19.45 46.94
N GLY A 364 -0.57 20.52 47.20
CA GLY A 364 -0.08 20.91 48.50
C GLY A 364 -0.86 22.14 48.94
N LYS A 365 -1.82 21.94 49.83
CA LYS A 365 -2.47 23.02 50.59
C LYS A 365 -1.39 24.01 51.06
N PRO A 366 -1.65 25.34 51.03
CA PRO A 366 -0.69 26.28 51.60
C PRO A 366 -0.52 25.92 53.08
N VAL A 367 0.71 25.60 53.48
CA VAL A 367 1.07 25.55 54.89
C VAL A 367 1.05 26.99 55.37
N VAL A 368 -0.11 27.42 55.86
CA VAL A 368 -0.24 28.62 56.67
C VAL A 368 0.58 28.36 57.93
N CYS A 369 1.82 28.84 57.95
CA CYS A 369 2.54 29.03 59.20
C CYS A 369 1.78 30.11 59.98
N SER A 370 0.96 29.66 60.92
CA SER A 370 0.37 30.52 61.95
C SER A 370 1.49 30.98 62.87
N SER A 371 1.40 32.25 63.26
CA SER A 371 2.39 33.12 63.89
C SER A 371 3.12 32.57 65.12
#